data_AF-A0A8K1C9U8-F1
#
_entry.id   AF-A0A8K1C9U8-F1
#
_cell.length_a   1.000
_cell.length_b   1.000
_cell.length_c   1.000
_cell.angle_alpha   90.00
_cell.angle_beta   90.00
_cell.angle_gamma   90.00
#
_symmetry.space_group_name_H-M   'P 1'
#
loop_
_entity.id
_entity.type
_entity.pdbx_description
1 polymer ?
#
loop_
_entity_poly.entity_id
_entity_poly.type
_entity_poly.pdbx_seq_one_letter_code
_entity_poly.pdbx_strand_id
1 'polypeptide(L)'
;MVATTPSSETTALLHHANNVEIEIDELPIITRVNRLSPKSPSYVNDLKDVKDYEEEPEPEWRVELPRQLKLMYPLTLTYLLEYAPGLVCIILVGHIDSPETNAYVDAATISTMFTNISALSIGFGLSSALDTLCSQAYGAGRRKKIGIYLQSAFIVVGSCLLPIFLVN
;
A
#
# COMPACT_ATOMS: atom_id res chain seq x y z
N MET A 1 -25.94 37.49 -31.74
CA MET A 1 -25.10 36.57 -32.53
C MET A 1 -23.65 36.96 -32.33
N VAL A 2 -23.02 36.45 -31.27
CA VAL A 2 -21.55 36.45 -31.12
C VAL A 2 -21.20 35.08 -30.57
N ALA A 3 -20.91 34.15 -31.47
CA ALA A 3 -20.30 32.88 -31.14
C ALA A 3 -18.80 33.14 -31.02
N THR A 4 -18.32 33.44 -29.81
CA THR A 4 -16.88 33.42 -29.53
C THR A 4 -16.43 31.97 -29.54
N THR A 5 -15.73 31.58 -30.62
CA THR A 5 -15.01 30.31 -30.71
C THR A 5 -14.01 30.21 -29.56
N PRO A 6 -13.97 29.12 -28.79
CA PRO A 6 -12.99 28.97 -27.72
C PRO A 6 -11.58 28.92 -28.32
N SER A 7 -10.64 29.66 -27.74
CA SER A 7 -9.24 29.70 -28.18
C SER A 7 -8.60 28.31 -28.06
N SER A 8 -7.62 28.02 -28.91
CA SER A 8 -6.86 26.75 -28.94
C SER A 8 -6.23 26.36 -27.59
N GLU A 9 -5.99 27.34 -26.72
CA GLU A 9 -5.49 27.11 -25.36
C GLU A 9 -6.58 26.53 -24.45
N THR A 10 -7.84 26.97 -24.59
CA THR A 10 -8.97 26.41 -23.84
C THR A 10 -9.23 24.95 -24.21
N THR A 11 -9.12 24.58 -25.49
CA THR A 11 -9.23 23.18 -25.92
C THR A 11 -8.04 22.34 -25.46
N ALA A 12 -6.83 22.90 -25.40
CA ALA A 12 -5.67 22.22 -24.83
C ALA A 12 -5.78 22.04 -23.30
N LEU A 13 -6.30 23.03 -22.57
CA LEU A 13 -6.53 22.92 -21.13
C LEU A 13 -7.71 22.00 -20.79
N LEU A 14 -8.76 21.94 -21.63
CA LEU A 14 -9.83 20.96 -21.50
C LEU A 14 -9.36 19.55 -21.86
N HIS A 15 -8.44 19.39 -22.82
CA HIS A 15 -7.83 18.10 -23.13
C HIS A 15 -6.85 17.65 -22.04
N HIS A 16 -6.10 18.58 -21.43
CA HIS A 16 -5.25 18.31 -20.27
C HIS A 16 -6.07 18.00 -19.01
N ALA A 17 -7.21 18.66 -18.81
CA ALA A 17 -8.16 18.36 -17.74
C ALA A 17 -8.88 17.02 -17.97
N ASN A 18 -9.15 16.63 -19.22
CA ASN A 18 -9.68 15.30 -19.57
C ASN A 18 -8.66 14.17 -19.36
N ASN A 19 -7.36 14.49 -19.33
CA ASN A 19 -6.30 13.54 -19.00
C ASN A 19 -6.05 13.42 -17.48
N VAL A 20 -6.72 14.27 -16.69
CA VAL A 20 -6.93 14.04 -15.26
C VAL A 20 -8.20 13.21 -15.17
N GLU A 21 -8.00 11.90 -15.13
CA GLU A 21 -9.02 10.91 -14.86
C GLU A 21 -9.59 11.17 -13.45
N ILE A 22 -10.51 12.14 -13.35
CA ILE A 22 -11.25 12.43 -12.13
C ILE A 22 -12.22 11.25 -11.98
N GLU A 23 -11.80 10.36 -11.11
CA GLU A 23 -12.44 9.12 -10.75
C GLU A 23 -13.90 9.38 -10.33
N ILE A 24 -14.80 8.50 -10.78
CA ILE A 24 -16.24 8.63 -10.53
C ILE A 24 -16.51 8.84 -9.05
N ASP A 25 -15.71 8.23 -8.17
CA ASP A 25 -15.88 8.30 -6.73
C ASP A 25 -15.56 9.66 -6.05
N GLU A 26 -15.02 10.62 -6.78
CA GLU A 26 -14.75 11.97 -6.29
C GLU A 26 -15.71 13.02 -6.86
N LEU A 27 -16.57 12.64 -7.81
CA LEU A 27 -17.50 13.55 -8.44
C LEU A 27 -18.73 13.83 -7.55
N PRO A 28 -19.35 15.02 -7.66
CA PRO A 28 -20.68 15.27 -7.11
C PRO A 28 -21.68 14.21 -7.60
N ILE A 29 -22.65 13.85 -6.76
CA ILE A 29 -23.61 12.76 -7.02
C ILE A 29 -24.30 12.92 -8.39
N ILE A 30 -24.67 14.14 -8.78
CA ILE A 30 -25.33 14.43 -10.07
C ILE A 30 -24.42 14.05 -11.26
N THR A 31 -23.13 14.36 -11.17
CA THR A 31 -22.17 14.07 -12.23
C THR A 31 -21.86 12.57 -12.31
N ARG A 32 -21.80 11.88 -11.15
CA ARG A 32 -21.69 10.42 -11.08
C ARG A 32 -22.86 9.73 -11.79
N VAL A 33 -24.09 10.12 -11.44
CA VAL A 33 -25.32 9.54 -12.01
C VAL A 33 -25.39 9.79 -13.52
N ASN A 34 -24.97 10.97 -13.99
CA ASN A 34 -24.97 11.27 -15.42
C ASN A 34 -23.93 10.45 -16.20
N ARG A 35 -22.74 10.19 -15.61
CA ARG A 35 -21.75 9.28 -16.22
C ARG A 35 -22.19 7.82 -16.20
N LEU A 36 -22.88 7.38 -15.14
CA LEU A 36 -23.41 6.01 -15.04
C LEU A 36 -24.70 5.80 -15.87
N SER A 37 -25.21 6.86 -16.51
CA SER A 37 -26.34 6.75 -17.41
C SER A 37 -25.97 5.84 -18.60
N PRO A 38 -26.82 4.85 -18.96
CA PRO A 38 -26.55 3.91 -20.06
C PRO A 38 -26.33 4.56 -21.44
N LYS A 39 -26.68 5.85 -21.58
CA LYS A 39 -26.45 6.64 -22.79
C LYS A 39 -25.11 7.39 -22.79
N SER A 40 -24.35 7.35 -21.70
CA SER A 40 -23.11 8.09 -21.58
C SER A 40 -21.99 7.40 -22.40
N PRO A 41 -21.13 8.16 -23.10
CA PRO A 41 -20.00 7.58 -23.82
C PRO A 41 -19.01 6.85 -22.91
N SER A 42 -18.82 7.34 -21.67
CA SER A 42 -17.97 6.70 -20.67
C SER A 42 -18.51 5.31 -20.29
N TYR A 43 -19.80 5.19 -19.98
CA TYR A 43 -20.42 3.92 -19.62
C TYR A 43 -20.30 2.88 -20.74
N VAL A 44 -20.45 3.30 -21.99
CA VAL A 44 -20.35 2.41 -23.17
C VAL A 44 -18.91 1.96 -23.41
N ASN A 45 -17.91 2.81 -23.13
CA ASN A 45 -16.50 2.42 -23.24
C ASN A 45 -16.08 1.48 -22.10
N ASP A 46 -16.50 1.76 -20.86
CA ASP A 46 -16.29 0.87 -19.72
C ASP A 46 -16.94 -0.51 -19.99
N LEU A 47 -18.11 -0.55 -20.63
CA LEU A 47 -18.79 -1.79 -21.02
C LEU A 47 -18.05 -2.57 -22.13
N LYS A 48 -17.27 -1.88 -22.97
CA LYS A 48 -16.43 -2.52 -23.99
C LYS A 48 -15.20 -3.12 -23.36
N ASP A 49 -14.57 -2.41 -22.42
CA ASP A 49 -13.46 -2.96 -21.61
C ASP A 49 -13.93 -4.19 -20.82
N VAL A 50 -15.18 -4.20 -20.33
CA VAL A 50 -15.77 -5.37 -19.67
C VAL A 50 -16.03 -6.54 -20.61
N LYS A 51 -16.24 -6.28 -21.90
CA LYS A 51 -16.41 -7.34 -22.92
C LYS A 51 -15.09 -7.94 -23.40
N ASP A 52 -13.97 -7.25 -23.22
CA ASP A 52 -12.62 -7.69 -23.59
C ASP A 52 -11.88 -8.41 -22.45
N TYR A 53 -12.56 -8.75 -21.35
CA TYR A 53 -12.02 -9.70 -20.38
C TYR A 53 -11.97 -11.09 -21.03
N GLU A 54 -10.77 -11.61 -21.31
CA GLU A 54 -10.58 -13.04 -21.50
C GLU A 54 -11.23 -13.76 -20.30
N GLU A 55 -12.09 -14.76 -20.55
CA GLU A 55 -12.65 -15.60 -19.49
C GLU A 55 -11.51 -16.11 -18.63
N GLU A 56 -11.39 -15.58 -17.40
CA GLU A 56 -10.39 -16.06 -16.46
C GLU A 56 -10.63 -17.57 -16.25
N PRO A 57 -9.59 -18.40 -16.37
CA PRO A 57 -9.74 -19.85 -16.21
C PRO A 57 -10.39 -20.15 -14.86
N GLU A 58 -11.34 -21.09 -14.85
CA GLU A 58 -12.04 -21.45 -13.61
C GLU A 58 -11.02 -21.73 -12.48
N PRO A 59 -11.24 -21.22 -11.26
CA PRO A 59 -10.25 -21.28 -10.21
C PRO A 59 -10.06 -22.73 -9.71
N GLU A 60 -9.05 -23.42 -10.24
CA GLU A 60 -8.65 -24.75 -9.81
C GLU A 60 -7.55 -24.67 -8.74
N TRP A 61 -7.90 -24.83 -7.46
CA TRP A 61 -6.94 -24.72 -6.34
C TRP A 61 -5.60 -25.47 -6.51
N ARG A 62 -5.57 -26.56 -7.29
CA ARG A 62 -4.35 -27.33 -7.60
C ARG A 62 -3.33 -26.52 -8.40
N VAL A 63 -3.76 -25.53 -9.18
CA VAL A 63 -2.93 -24.64 -10.00
C VAL A 63 -2.59 -23.35 -9.25
N GLU A 64 -3.55 -22.79 -8.51
CA GLU A 64 -3.36 -21.55 -7.75
C GLU A 64 -2.46 -21.74 -6.51
N LEU A 65 -2.61 -22.86 -5.79
CA LEU A 65 -1.85 -23.14 -4.57
C LEU A 65 -0.31 -23.10 -4.78
N PRO A 66 0.28 -23.78 -5.78
CA PRO A 66 1.72 -23.70 -5.99
C PRO A 66 2.19 -22.29 -6.40
N ARG A 67 1.36 -21.50 -7.09
CA ARG A 67 1.68 -20.08 -7.39
C ARG A 67 1.72 -19.24 -6.11
N GLN A 68 0.74 -19.39 -5.24
CA GLN A 68 0.70 -18.67 -3.96
C GLN A 68 1.85 -19.08 -3.05
N LEU A 69 2.17 -20.38 -2.97
CA LEU A 69 3.30 -20.88 -2.18
C LEU A 69 4.65 -20.34 -2.67
N LYS A 70 4.82 -20.18 -3.99
CA LYS A 70 6.02 -19.56 -4.57
C LYS A 70 6.22 -18.12 -4.11
N LEU A 71 5.14 -17.39 -3.84
CA LEU A 71 5.16 -16.01 -3.32
C LEU A 71 5.28 -15.98 -1.79
N MET A 72 4.61 -16.89 -1.08
CA MET A 72 4.67 -17.01 0.38
C MET A 72 6.07 -17.39 0.88
N TYR A 73 6.80 -18.22 0.13
CA TYR A 73 8.13 -18.68 0.53
C TYR A 73 9.12 -17.54 0.81
N PRO A 74 9.41 -16.62 -0.14
CA PRO A 74 10.30 -15.50 0.13
C PRO A 74 9.75 -14.58 1.22
N LEU A 75 8.42 -14.37 1.29
CA LEU A 75 7.80 -13.52 2.30
C LEU A 75 8.01 -14.06 3.72
N THR A 76 7.81 -15.37 3.92
CA THR A 76 8.00 -16.03 5.22
C THR A 76 9.48 -15.99 5.63
N LEU A 77 10.38 -16.18 4.66
CA LEU A 77 11.81 -16.07 4.90
C LEU A 77 12.20 -14.65 5.32
N THR A 78 11.66 -13.61 4.67
CA THR A 78 11.90 -12.22 5.06
C THR A 78 11.47 -11.96 6.50
N TYR A 79 10.27 -12.39 6.90
CA TYR A 79 9.82 -12.24 8.28
C TYR A 79 10.72 -12.97 9.29
N LEU A 80 11.20 -14.17 8.94
CA LEU A 80 12.14 -14.90 9.80
C LEU A 80 13.47 -14.16 9.94
N LEU A 81 14.00 -13.63 8.83
CA LEU A 81 15.24 -12.83 8.81
C LEU A 81 15.08 -11.51 9.56
N GLU A 82 13.88 -10.93 9.60
CA GLU A 82 13.60 -9.70 10.34
C GLU A 82 13.69 -9.90 11.85
N TYR A 83 13.21 -11.04 12.39
CA TYR A 83 13.30 -11.36 13.82
C TYR A 83 14.67 -11.93 14.24
N ALA A 84 15.45 -12.46 13.29
CA ALA A 84 16.72 -13.14 13.59
C ALA A 84 17.76 -12.27 14.33
N PRO A 85 18.02 -10.99 13.96
CA PRO A 85 19.00 -10.15 14.65
C PRO A 85 18.72 -9.99 16.14
N GLY A 86 17.45 -9.78 16.53
CA GLY A 86 17.08 -9.64 17.94
C GLY A 86 17.36 -10.92 18.74
N LEU A 87 17.02 -12.08 18.18
CA LEU A 87 17.32 -13.38 18.80
C LEU A 87 18.82 -13.63 18.91
N VAL A 88 19.58 -13.35 17.85
CA VAL A 88 21.04 -13.52 17.83
C VAL A 88 21.69 -12.60 18.86
N CYS A 89 21.26 -11.34 18.97
CA CYS A 89 21.76 -10.42 20.00
C CYS A 89 21.57 -10.98 21.42
N ILE A 90 20.36 -11.46 21.74
CA ILE A 90 20.08 -12.04 23.07
C ILE A 90 20.93 -13.28 23.33
N ILE A 91 21.07 -14.18 22.35
CA ILE A 91 21.89 -15.39 22.45
C ILE A 91 23.37 -15.04 22.66
N LEU A 92 23.89 -14.05 21.93
CA LEU A 92 25.29 -13.63 22.06
C LEU A 92 25.56 -13.01 23.42
N VAL A 93 24.68 -12.14 23.90
CA VAL A 93 24.79 -11.53 25.23
C VAL A 93 24.72 -12.60 26.32
N GLY A 94 23.89 -13.62 26.15
CA GLY A 94 23.80 -14.75 27.09
C GLY A 94 25.05 -15.64 27.16
N HIS A 95 25.93 -15.61 26.15
CA HIS A 95 27.20 -16.35 26.15
C HIS A 95 28.39 -15.53 26.67
N ILE A 96 28.17 -14.28 27.08
CA ILE A 96 29.23 -13.49 27.71
C ILE A 96 29.48 -14.07 29.10
N ASP A 97 30.70 -14.51 29.39
CA ASP A 97 31.10 -14.95 30.74
C ASP A 97 31.41 -13.72 31.61
N SER A 98 30.38 -13.18 32.26
CA SER A 98 30.46 -12.03 33.17
C SER A 98 29.55 -12.26 34.39
N PRO A 99 29.91 -11.76 35.58
CA PRO A 99 29.00 -11.81 36.73
C PRO A 99 27.66 -11.09 36.48
N GLU A 100 27.65 -10.13 35.55
CA GLU A 100 26.49 -9.30 35.22
C GLU A 100 25.73 -9.79 33.96
N THR A 101 26.01 -10.99 33.47
CA THR A 101 25.40 -11.52 32.22
C THR A 101 23.88 -11.52 32.26
N ASN A 102 23.28 -11.87 33.40
CA ASN A 102 21.82 -11.82 33.57
C ASN A 102 21.27 -10.40 33.37
N ALA A 103 21.96 -9.38 33.91
CA ALA A 103 21.55 -7.99 33.76
C ALA A 103 21.67 -7.51 32.30
N TYR A 104 22.69 -7.94 31.56
CA TYR A 104 22.83 -7.61 30.14
C TYR A 104 21.77 -8.30 29.27
N VAL A 105 21.42 -9.54 29.56
CA VAL A 105 20.34 -10.27 28.86
C VAL A 105 18.99 -9.60 29.12
N ASP A 106 18.73 -9.20 30.35
CA ASP A 106 17.51 -8.46 30.71
C ASP A 106 17.42 -7.12 29.97
N ALA A 107 18.53 -6.36 29.95
CA ALA A 107 18.61 -5.10 29.22
C ALA A 107 18.40 -5.27 27.71
N ALA A 108 19.03 -6.28 27.10
CA ALA A 108 18.87 -6.59 25.67
C ALA A 108 17.42 -7.01 25.34
N THR A 109 16.78 -7.77 26.23
CA THR A 109 15.39 -8.21 26.08
C THR A 109 14.42 -7.03 26.18
N ILE A 110 14.59 -6.15 27.18
CA ILE A 110 13.77 -4.94 27.34
C ILE A 110 13.94 -4.01 26.13
N SER A 111 15.16 -3.81 25.66
CA SER A 111 15.45 -3.02 24.46
C SER A 111 14.75 -3.58 23.21
N THR A 112 14.79 -4.90 23.04
CA THR A 112 14.11 -5.60 21.94
C THR A 112 12.58 -5.44 22.05
N MET A 113 12.00 -5.63 23.23
CA MET A 113 10.57 -5.43 23.46
C MET A 113 10.13 -3.98 23.18
N PHE A 114 10.91 -3.01 23.64
CA PHE A 114 10.66 -1.60 23.40
C PHE A 114 10.69 -1.28 21.90
N THR A 115 11.67 -1.81 21.17
CA THR A 115 11.77 -1.66 19.70
C THR A 115 10.56 -2.28 18.99
N ASN A 116 10.15 -3.48 19.41
CA ASN A 116 9.00 -4.17 18.81
C ASN A 116 7.69 -3.40 18.99
N ILE A 117 7.46 -2.85 20.18
CA ILE A 117 6.23 -2.12 20.51
C ILE A 117 6.23 -0.73 19.85
N SER A 118 7.35 -0.02 19.92
CA SER A 118 7.43 1.38 19.50
C SER A 118 7.63 1.55 17.99
N ALA A 119 8.37 0.65 17.33
CA ALA A 119 8.69 0.75 15.90
C ALA A 119 7.98 -0.32 15.06
N LEU A 120 8.24 -1.60 15.32
CA LEU A 120 7.76 -2.68 14.42
C LEU A 120 6.23 -2.78 14.40
N SER A 121 5.56 -2.60 15.55
CA SER A 121 4.09 -2.66 15.62
C SER A 121 3.41 -1.61 14.74
N ILE A 122 3.97 -0.40 14.69
CA ILE A 122 3.47 0.68 13.83
C ILE A 122 3.71 0.34 12.36
N GLY A 123 4.91 -0.16 12.04
CA GLY A 123 5.29 -0.61 10.70
C GLY A 123 4.36 -1.69 10.16
N PHE A 124 4.11 -2.75 10.94
CA PHE A 124 3.22 -3.85 10.53
C PHE A 124 1.76 -3.42 10.41
N GLY A 125 1.26 -2.61 11.35
CA GLY A 125 -0.11 -2.09 11.28
C GLY A 125 -0.34 -1.25 10.02
N LEU A 126 0.64 -0.43 9.67
CA LEU A 126 0.60 0.38 8.45
C LEU A 126 0.75 -0.47 7.18
N SER A 127 1.67 -1.44 7.16
CA SER A 127 1.84 -2.36 6.02
C SER A 127 0.55 -3.15 5.75
N SER A 128 -0.12 -3.64 6.79
CA SER A 128 -1.40 -4.35 6.65
C SER A 128 -2.50 -3.45 6.08
N ALA A 129 -2.57 -2.19 6.51
CA ALA A 129 -3.50 -1.22 5.94
C ALA A 129 -3.17 -0.92 4.46
N LEU A 130 -1.88 -0.82 4.12
CA LEU A 130 -1.43 -0.60 2.74
C LEU A 130 -1.73 -1.78 1.83
N ASP A 131 -1.58 -3.04 2.26
CA ASP A 131 -1.94 -4.21 1.45
C ASP A 131 -3.41 -4.15 1.00
N THR A 132 -4.28 -3.71 1.91
CA THR A 132 -5.71 -3.50 1.62
C THR A 132 -5.93 -2.30 0.69
N LEU A 133 -5.34 -1.14 0.99
CA LEU A 133 -5.56 0.08 0.21
C LEU A 133 -4.95 -0.01 -1.19
N CYS A 134 -3.78 -0.63 -1.34
CA CYS A 134 -3.10 -0.84 -2.60
C CYS A 134 -3.82 -1.87 -3.47
N SER A 135 -4.32 -2.97 -2.91
CA SER A 135 -5.14 -3.93 -3.65
C SER A 135 -6.44 -3.30 -4.14
N GLN A 136 -7.10 -2.49 -3.30
CA GLN A 136 -8.28 -1.71 -3.71
C GLN A 136 -7.97 -0.67 -4.79
N ALA A 137 -6.87 0.08 -4.67
CA ALA A 137 -6.46 1.06 -5.66
C ALA A 137 -6.07 0.40 -6.99
N TYR A 138 -5.38 -0.74 -6.93
CA TYR A 138 -4.99 -1.51 -8.10
C TYR A 138 -6.23 -2.09 -8.82
N GLY A 139 -7.16 -2.69 -8.07
CA GLY A 139 -8.42 -3.23 -8.62
C GLY A 139 -9.36 -2.16 -9.18
N ALA A 140 -9.34 -0.94 -8.63
CA ALA A 140 -10.10 0.20 -9.14
C ALA A 140 -9.37 0.98 -10.27
N GLY A 141 -8.24 0.50 -10.77
CA GLY A 141 -7.46 1.17 -11.83
C GLY A 141 -6.69 2.43 -11.39
N ARG A 142 -6.76 2.80 -10.11
CA ARG A 142 -6.18 4.03 -9.53
C ARG A 142 -4.69 3.94 -9.19
N ARG A 143 -3.85 3.61 -10.16
CA ARG A 143 -2.41 3.39 -9.89
C ARG A 143 -1.70 4.61 -9.28
N LYS A 144 -2.16 5.84 -9.58
CA LYS A 144 -1.64 7.08 -8.99
C LYS A 144 -1.82 7.17 -7.46
N LYS A 145 -2.89 6.59 -6.90
CA LYS A 145 -3.16 6.64 -5.44
C LYS A 145 -2.21 5.75 -4.64
N ILE A 146 -1.67 4.69 -5.25
CA ILE A 146 -0.66 3.81 -4.62
C ILE A 146 0.57 4.62 -4.18
N GLY A 147 1.05 5.53 -5.03
CA GLY A 147 2.18 6.41 -4.69
C GLY A 147 1.87 7.37 -3.54
N ILE A 148 0.65 7.89 -3.48
CA ILE A 148 0.20 8.78 -2.40
C ILE A 148 0.11 8.02 -1.08
N TYR A 149 -0.42 6.80 -1.09
CA TYR A 149 -0.47 5.93 0.10
C TYR A 149 0.94 5.62 0.62
N LEU A 150 1.89 5.34 -0.28
CA LEU A 150 3.28 5.11 0.10
C LEU A 150 3.92 6.36 0.74
N GLN A 151 3.73 7.55 0.15
CA GLN A 151 4.23 8.80 0.72
C GLN A 151 3.61 9.09 2.10
N SER A 152 2.29 8.91 2.22
CA SER A 152 1.59 9.05 3.49
C SER A 152 2.13 8.08 4.54
N ALA A 153 2.42 6.84 4.15
CA ALA A 153 2.97 5.85 5.05
C ALA A 153 4.36 6.25 5.59
N PHE A 154 5.24 6.76 4.72
CA PHE A 154 6.54 7.28 5.16
C PHE A 154 6.41 8.45 6.12
N ILE A 155 5.45 9.35 5.91
CA ILE A 155 5.20 10.48 6.82
C ILE A 155 4.73 9.97 8.18
N VAL A 156 3.79 9.01 8.21
CA VAL A 156 3.30 8.41 9.46
C VAL A 156 4.44 7.75 10.22
N VAL A 157 5.19 6.85 9.57
CA VAL A 157 6.33 6.16 10.19
C VAL A 157 7.39 7.17 10.67
N GLY A 158 7.74 8.15 9.83
CA GLY A 158 8.69 9.20 10.20
C GLY A 158 8.22 10.00 11.41
N SER A 159 6.95 10.39 11.45
CA SER A 159 6.38 11.13 12.58
C SER A 159 6.37 10.34 13.89
N CYS A 160 6.16 9.02 13.82
CA CYS A 160 6.20 8.13 14.99
C CYS A 160 7.62 7.82 15.45
N LEU A 161 8.59 7.69 14.53
CA LEU A 161 9.98 7.38 14.85
C LEU A 161 10.79 8.60 15.32
N LEU A 162 10.45 9.81 14.85
CA LEU A 162 11.10 11.05 15.29
C LEU A 162 11.16 11.23 16.82
N PRO A 163 10.07 11.12 17.59
CA PRO A 163 10.14 11.25 19.05
C PRO A 163 10.95 10.12 19.70
N ILE A 164 10.90 8.90 19.15
CA ILE A 164 11.68 7.76 19.67
C ILE A 164 13.18 8.03 19.48
N PHE A 165 13.58 8.51 18.30
CA PHE A 165 14.96 8.87 18.01
C PHE A 165 15.47 10.07 18.82
N LEU A 166 14.60 11.04 19.12
CA LEU A 166 14.97 12.21 19.92
C LEU A 166 15.14 11.89 21.42
N VAL A 167 14.42 10.88 21.91
CA VAL A 167 14.45 10.48 23.33
C VAL A 167 15.56 9.48 23.64
N ASN A 168 15.93 8.63 22.68
CA ASN A 168 16.98 7.61 22.81
C ASN A 168 18.38 8.17 22.53
#